data_AF-A0A9D8F8N2-F1
#
_entry.id   AF-A0A9D8F8N2-F1
#
_cell.length_a   1.000
_cell.length_b   1.000
_cell.length_c   1.000
_cell.angle_alpha   90.00
_cell.angle_beta   90.00
_cell.angle_gamma   90.00
#
_symmetry.space_group_name_H-M   'P 1'
#
loop_
_entity.id
_entity.type
_entity.pdbx_description
1 polymer ?
#
loop_
_entity_poly.entity_id
_entity_poly.type
_entity_poly.pdbx_seq_one_letter_code
_entity_poly.pdbx_strand_id
1 'polypeptide(L)'
;MRLLRQGPPARRSHLRGQEAFTLIEVMIAIAIFFIAVFSILELTSRCLRQARALQQENVDIGSLASELVLTNRLEEGMESGNFGDMHRDYTWSRTTRMIATNGLFQVDLSVFWVQEKKPVETRMSFWLYRPESTPRGLGVGRR
;
A
#
# COMPACT_ATOMS: atom_id res chain seq x y z
N MET A 1 -18.61 36.46 87.83
CA MET A 1 -19.20 36.96 86.57
C MET A 1 -18.05 37.13 85.57
N ARG A 2 -17.69 36.09 84.81
CA ARG A 2 -18.06 35.88 83.38
C ARG A 2 -17.65 37.11 82.54
N LEU A 3 -16.73 37.08 81.57
CA LEU A 3 -16.51 36.10 80.49
C LEU A 3 -15.09 36.25 79.91
N LEU A 4 -14.35 35.14 79.81
CA LEU A 4 -13.21 35.02 78.88
C LEU A 4 -13.77 34.77 77.47
N ARG A 5 -13.61 35.75 76.58
CA ARG A 5 -14.03 35.68 75.18
C ARG A 5 -13.05 34.78 74.43
N GLN A 6 -13.41 33.51 74.24
CA GLN A 6 -12.70 32.61 73.34
C GLN A 6 -13.01 32.99 71.89
N GLY A 7 -11.98 33.31 71.11
CA GLY A 7 -12.07 33.52 69.66
C GLY A 7 -12.32 32.20 68.91
N PRO A 8 -12.82 32.26 67.66
CA PRO A 8 -13.18 31.07 66.90
C PRO A 8 -11.94 30.23 66.54
N PRO A 9 -12.05 28.89 66.45
CA PRO A 9 -10.93 28.06 66.03
C PRO A 9 -10.59 28.34 64.57
N ALA A 10 -9.31 28.62 64.29
CA ALA A 10 -8.79 28.73 62.94
C ALA A 10 -9.00 27.39 62.21
N ARG A 11 -9.77 27.44 61.11
CA ARG A 11 -10.04 26.29 60.23
C ARG A 11 -8.73 25.86 59.57
N ARG A 12 -8.20 24.70 59.94
CA ARG A 12 -7.03 24.11 59.29
C ARG A 12 -7.35 23.83 57.82
N SER A 13 -6.68 24.54 56.92
CA SER A 13 -6.69 24.26 55.48
C SER A 13 -5.88 22.99 55.22
N HIS A 14 -6.56 21.85 55.15
CA HIS A 14 -5.98 20.63 54.57
C HIS A 14 -6.02 20.72 53.05
N LEU A 15 -5.18 21.58 52.46
CA LEU A 15 -4.98 21.60 51.02
C LEU A 15 -3.51 21.81 50.74
N ARG A 16 -2.78 20.70 50.74
CA ARG A 16 -1.63 20.44 49.86
C ARG A 16 -1.12 19.03 50.17
N GLY A 17 -1.82 18.04 49.63
CA GLY A 17 -1.17 16.79 49.26
C GLY A 17 -0.24 17.12 48.11
N GLN A 18 1.03 17.44 48.40
CA GLN A 18 2.08 17.33 47.41
C GLN A 18 2.35 15.83 47.29
N GLU A 19 1.60 15.17 46.41
CA GLU A 19 1.78 13.76 46.14
C GLU A 19 3.01 13.60 45.25
N ALA A 20 4.13 13.23 45.87
CA ALA A 20 5.27 12.68 45.17
C ALA A 20 4.97 11.22 44.79
N PHE A 21 5.36 10.83 43.58
CA PHE A 21 5.23 9.45 43.10
C PHE A 21 5.88 8.49 44.11
N THR A 22 5.14 7.43 44.45
CA THR A 22 5.65 6.43 45.39
C THR A 22 6.76 5.61 44.72
N LEU A 23 7.70 5.12 45.52
CA LEU A 23 8.84 4.34 44.99
C LEU A 23 8.36 3.08 44.25
N ILE A 24 7.27 2.47 44.71
CA ILE A 24 6.65 1.31 44.04
C ILE A 24 6.04 1.67 42.69
N GLU A 25 5.42 2.85 42.57
CA GLU A 25 4.83 3.32 41.32
C GLU A 25 5.91 3.60 40.26
N VAL A 26 7.04 4.18 40.66
CA VAL A 26 8.19 4.37 39.76
C VAL A 26 8.77 3.02 39.32
N MET A 27 8.87 2.03 40.21
CA MET A 27 9.33 0.68 39.84
C MET A 27 8.39 0.02 38.83
N ILE A 28 7.07 0.13 39.02
CA ILE A 28 6.07 -0.40 38.08
C ILE A 28 6.15 0.36 36.74
N ALA A 29 6.27 1.69 36.76
CA ALA A 29 6.39 2.50 35.56
C ALA A 29 7.62 2.13 34.73
N ILE A 30 8.77 1.93 35.37
CA ILE A 30 10.00 1.48 34.68
C ILE A 30 9.80 0.09 34.06
N ALA A 31 9.15 -0.84 34.78
CA ALA A 31 8.87 -2.18 34.25
C ALA A 31 7.96 -2.14 33.00
N ILE A 32 6.87 -1.37 33.05
CA ILE A 32 5.97 -1.20 31.90
C ILE A 32 6.68 -0.48 30.75
N PHE A 33 7.51 0.51 31.06
CA PHE A 33 8.28 1.26 30.07
C PHE A 33 9.20 0.34 29.25
N PHE A 34 9.92 -0.57 29.91
CA PHE A 34 10.77 -1.54 29.20
C PHE A 34 9.96 -2.41 28.23
N ILE A 35 8.81 -2.94 28.67
CA ILE A 35 7.94 -3.76 27.82
C ILE A 35 7.45 -2.93 26.63
N ALA A 36 6.98 -1.71 26.88
CA ALA A 36 6.45 -0.83 25.85
C ALA A 36 7.49 -0.48 24.78
N VAL A 37 8.74 -0.18 25.16
CA VAL A 37 9.81 0.15 24.21
C VAL A 37 10.10 -1.01 23.26
N PHE A 38 10.20 -2.24 23.77
CA PHE A 38 10.40 -3.40 22.90
C PHE A 38 9.19 -3.64 21.99
N SER A 39 7.97 -3.48 22.49
CA SER A 39 6.76 -3.59 21.67
C SER A 39 6.71 -2.53 20.56
N ILE A 40 7.10 -1.28 20.85
CA ILE A 40 7.14 -0.20 19.85
C ILE A 40 8.21 -0.48 18.79
N LEU A 41 9.40 -0.93 19.19
CA LEU A 41 10.48 -1.29 18.26
C LEU A 41 10.08 -2.45 17.35
N GLU A 42 9.41 -3.46 17.89
CA GLU A 42 8.91 -4.57 17.11
C GLU A 42 7.83 -4.12 16.12
N LEU A 43 6.87 -3.33 16.59
CA LEU A 43 5.77 -2.82 15.76
C LEU A 43 6.30 -1.94 14.61
N THR A 44 7.19 -0.99 14.91
CA THR A 44 7.82 -0.14 13.89
C THR A 44 8.63 -0.94 12.88
N SER A 45 9.38 -1.95 13.33
CA SER A 45 10.09 -2.86 12.44
C SER A 45 9.15 -3.65 11.53
N ARG A 46 8.00 -4.10 12.05
CA ARG A 46 6.94 -4.77 11.27
C ARG A 46 6.34 -3.80 10.24
N CYS A 47 5.97 -2.58 10.65
CA CYS A 47 5.43 -1.56 9.76
C CYS A 47 6.40 -1.20 8.62
N LEU A 48 7.70 -1.04 8.91
CA LEU A 48 8.71 -0.74 7.89
C LEU A 48 8.89 -1.89 6.90
N ARG A 49 8.88 -3.14 7.38
CA ARG A 49 8.95 -4.32 6.49
C ARG A 49 7.74 -4.40 5.58
N GLN A 50 6.54 -4.15 6.11
CA GLN A 50 5.32 -4.12 5.32
C GLN A 50 5.31 -2.98 4.29
N ALA A 51 5.72 -1.78 4.69
CA ALA A 51 5.85 -0.65 3.77
C ALA A 51 6.85 -0.94 2.64
N ARG A 52 7.99 -1.56 2.95
CA ARG A 52 8.96 -1.99 1.93
C ARG A 52 8.41 -3.06 1.00
N ALA A 53 7.65 -4.03 1.51
CA ALA A 53 7.01 -5.04 0.68
C ALA A 53 6.04 -4.42 -0.33
N LEU A 54 5.22 -3.46 0.11
CA LEU A 54 4.30 -2.74 -0.77
C LEU A 54 5.04 -1.87 -1.82
N GLN A 55 6.20 -1.31 -1.46
CA GLN A 55 7.02 -0.56 -2.41
C GLN A 55 7.70 -1.46 -3.44
N GLN A 56 8.12 -2.67 -3.04
CA GLN A 56 8.79 -3.62 -3.94
C GLN A 56 7.84 -4.30 -4.92
N GLU A 57 6.54 -4.41 -4.60
CA GLU A 57 5.52 -4.96 -5.50
C GLU A 57 5.18 -4.04 -6.68
N ASN A 58 5.61 -2.77 -6.63
CA ASN A 58 5.28 -1.76 -7.62
C ASN A 58 6.47 -1.45 -8.53
N VAL A 59 6.95 -2.44 -9.27
CA VAL A 59 7.43 -2.11 -10.62
C VAL A 59 6.21 -1.50 -11.29
N ASP A 60 6.32 -0.25 -11.73
CA ASP A 60 5.19 0.60 -12.10
C ASP A 60 4.51 0.09 -13.38
N ILE A 61 3.72 -0.97 -13.22
CA ILE A 61 2.91 -1.59 -14.27
C ILE A 61 1.93 -0.57 -14.83
N GLY A 62 1.55 0.44 -14.03
CA GLY A 62 0.75 1.58 -14.48
C GLY A 62 1.51 2.45 -15.48
N SER A 63 2.77 2.77 -15.21
CA SER A 63 3.64 3.47 -16.15
C SER A 63 3.86 2.65 -17.44
N LEU A 64 4.14 1.35 -17.31
CA LEU A 64 4.28 0.45 -18.47
C LEU A 64 2.99 0.32 -19.28
N ALA A 65 1.85 0.24 -18.60
CA ALA A 65 0.55 0.25 -19.24
C ALA A 65 0.28 1.56 -19.96
N SER A 66 0.73 2.69 -19.42
CA SER A 66 0.55 4.00 -20.05
C SER A 66 1.28 4.07 -21.39
N GLU A 67 2.52 3.57 -21.47
CA GLU A 67 3.27 3.49 -22.73
C GLU A 67 2.56 2.58 -23.75
N LEU A 68 2.08 1.41 -23.29
CA LEU A 68 1.35 0.47 -24.13
C LEU A 68 -0.01 1.01 -24.58
N VAL A 69 -0.70 1.82 -23.78
CA VAL A 69 -1.98 2.48 -24.13
C VAL A 69 -1.77 3.61 -25.13
N LEU A 70 -0.60 4.26 -25.13
CA LEU A 70 -0.26 5.32 -26.08
C LEU A 70 0.02 4.77 -27.49
N THR A 71 0.34 3.49 -27.64
CA THR A 71 0.40 2.85 -28.96
C THR A 71 -1.01 2.76 -29.55
N ASN A 72 -1.35 3.76 -30.36
CA ASN A 72 -2.70 4.07 -30.86
C ASN A 72 -3.29 3.03 -31.85
N ARG A 73 -2.78 1.80 -31.87
CA ARG A 73 -3.33 0.66 -32.62
C ARG A 73 -3.51 -0.51 -31.66
N LEU A 74 -4.75 -0.71 -31.21
CA LEU A 74 -5.12 -1.97 -30.58
C LEU A 74 -5.46 -2.97 -31.68
N GLU A 75 -4.48 -3.80 -32.02
CA GLU A 75 -4.74 -5.01 -32.79
C GLU A 75 -5.17 -6.10 -31.81
N GLU A 76 -6.24 -6.82 -32.16
CA GLU A 76 -6.69 -7.99 -31.40
C GLU A 76 -5.66 -9.11 -31.55
N GLY A 77 -5.15 -9.61 -30.41
CA GLY A 77 -4.03 -10.54 -30.41
C GLY A 77 -3.31 -10.66 -29.08
N MET A 78 -2.37 -11.59 -29.05
CA MET A 78 -1.42 -11.78 -27.96
C MET A 78 -0.06 -11.24 -28.41
N GLU A 79 0.50 -10.32 -27.65
CA GLU A 79 1.83 -9.77 -27.86
C GLU A 79 2.69 -10.05 -26.64
N SER A 80 3.95 -10.41 -26.84
CA SER A 80 4.91 -10.58 -25.77
C SER A 80 6.26 -9.97 -26.13
N GLY A 81 6.98 -9.50 -25.13
CA GLY A 81 8.26 -8.83 -25.33
C GLY A 81 9.07 -8.71 -24.04
N ASN A 82 10.26 -8.15 -24.16
CA ASN A 82 11.11 -7.75 -23.04
C ASN A 82 11.22 -6.23 -23.01
N PHE A 83 11.64 -5.66 -21.89
CA PHE A 83 11.78 -4.22 -21.72
C PHE A 83 13.16 -3.70 -22.17
N GLY A 84 13.76 -4.36 -23.16
CA GLY A 84 15.08 -4.02 -23.68
C GLY A 84 16.19 -4.04 -22.64
N ASP A 85 17.24 -3.24 -22.85
CA ASP A 85 18.45 -3.27 -22.02
C ASP A 85 18.28 -2.68 -20.62
N MET A 86 17.28 -1.81 -20.42
CA MET A 86 17.07 -1.11 -19.15
C MET A 86 16.44 -2.02 -18.08
N HIS A 87 15.69 -3.04 -18.53
CA HIS A 87 14.98 -3.98 -17.66
C HIS A 87 15.00 -5.40 -18.25
N ARG A 88 16.21 -5.98 -18.41
CA ARG A 88 16.44 -7.30 -19.03
C ARG A 88 15.77 -8.47 -18.31
N ASP A 89 15.56 -8.35 -17.00
CA ASP A 89 14.96 -9.41 -16.19
C ASP A 89 13.42 -9.39 -16.19
N TYR A 90 12.83 -8.43 -16.91
CA TYR A 90 11.39 -8.24 -17.02
C TYR A 90 10.89 -8.66 -18.41
N THR A 91 9.89 -9.51 -18.43
CA THR A 91 9.17 -9.94 -19.64
C THR A 91 7.70 -9.56 -19.48
N TRP A 92 7.05 -9.14 -20.56
CA TRP A 92 5.63 -8.80 -20.54
C TRP A 92 4.84 -9.59 -21.58
N SER A 93 3.56 -9.78 -21.30
CA SER A 93 2.58 -10.39 -22.18
C SER A 93 1.29 -9.57 -22.13
N ARG A 94 0.77 -9.18 -23.29
CA ARG A 94 -0.48 -8.43 -23.46
C ARG A 94 -1.44 -9.27 -24.27
N THR A 95 -2.65 -9.43 -23.77
CA THR A 95 -3.76 -10.03 -24.51
C THR A 95 -4.85 -8.99 -24.66
N THR A 96 -5.13 -8.60 -25.91
CA THR A 96 -6.22 -7.68 -26.24
C THR A 96 -7.36 -8.49 -26.83
N ARG A 97 -8.56 -8.36 -26.26
CA ARG A 97 -9.78 -9.03 -26.74
C ARG A 97 -10.91 -8.02 -26.89
N MET A 98 -11.66 -8.12 -27.98
CA MET A 98 -12.93 -7.42 -28.11
C MET A 98 -14.00 -8.14 -27.28
N ILE A 99 -14.58 -7.46 -26.29
CA ILE A 99 -15.64 -8.04 -25.43
C ILE A 99 -17.03 -7.69 -25.96
N ALA A 100 -17.16 -6.57 -26.68
CA ALA A 100 -18.42 -6.19 -27.31
C ALA A 100 -18.18 -5.52 -28.67
N THR A 101 -19.12 -5.76 -29.61
CA THR A 101 -19.09 -5.27 -31.00
C THR A 101 -19.24 -3.74 -31.11
N ASN A 102 -19.33 -3.02 -29.98
CA ASN A 102 -19.37 -1.57 -29.93
C ASN A 102 -17.97 -0.93 -29.88
N GLY A 103 -16.90 -1.70 -30.02
CA GLY A 103 -15.53 -1.20 -29.88
C GLY A 103 -15.05 -1.13 -28.43
N LEU A 104 -15.62 -1.95 -27.53
CA LEU A 104 -15.09 -2.15 -26.18
C LEU A 104 -14.08 -3.31 -26.17
N PHE A 105 -12.86 -2.99 -25.78
CA PHE A 105 -11.77 -3.93 -25.66
C PHE A 105 -11.40 -4.13 -24.20
N GLN A 106 -11.11 -5.38 -23.83
CA GLN A 106 -10.41 -5.72 -22.61
C GLN A 106 -8.94 -5.96 -22.95
N VAL A 107 -8.06 -5.33 -22.18
CA VAL A 107 -6.62 -5.55 -22.27
C VAL A 107 -6.16 -6.18 -20.97
N ASP A 108 -5.65 -7.39 -21.06
CA ASP A 108 -5.03 -8.11 -19.96
C ASP A 108 -3.50 -8.06 -20.12
N LEU A 109 -2.82 -7.43 -19.17
CA LEU A 109 -1.37 -7.29 -19.13
C LEU A 109 -0.80 -8.14 -18.00
N SER A 110 0.12 -9.02 -18.33
CA SER A 110 0.91 -9.79 -17.36
C SER A 110 2.38 -9.42 -17.48
N VAL A 111 2.99 -9.02 -16.35
CA VAL A 111 4.43 -8.78 -16.26
C VAL A 111 5.06 -9.89 -15.42
N PHE A 112 6.13 -10.47 -15.95
CA PHE A 112 6.89 -11.54 -15.34
C PHE A 112 8.30 -11.04 -15.04
N TRP A 113 8.78 -11.26 -13.82
CA TRP A 113 10.18 -11.04 -13.48
C TRP A 113 10.68 -12.08 -12.50
N VAL A 114 12.01 -12.18 -12.38
CA VAL A 114 12.65 -13.09 -11.44
C VAL A 114 13.15 -12.28 -10.25
N GLN A 115 12.54 -12.50 -9.08
CA GLN A 115 13.01 -11.95 -7.81
C GLN A 115 13.55 -13.10 -6.95
N GLU A 116 14.84 -13.08 -6.62
CA GLU A 116 15.48 -14.09 -5.76
C GLU A 116 15.17 -15.55 -6.17
N LYS A 117 15.26 -15.84 -7.47
CA LYS A 117 14.97 -17.15 -8.10
C LYS A 117 13.50 -17.62 -8.04
N LYS A 118 12.57 -16.79 -7.59
CA LYS A 118 11.13 -17.06 -7.70
C LYS A 118 10.56 -16.23 -8.85
N PRO A 119 9.80 -16.85 -9.77
CA PRO A 119 9.03 -16.10 -10.75
C PRO A 119 7.91 -15.35 -10.02
N VAL A 120 7.89 -14.03 -10.18
CA VAL A 120 6.79 -13.18 -9.73
C VAL A 120 6.01 -12.77 -10.97
N GLU A 121 4.69 -12.95 -10.90
CA GLU A 121 3.75 -12.53 -11.94
C GLU A 121 2.82 -11.47 -11.35
N THR A 122 2.71 -10.33 -12.02
CA THR A 122 1.69 -9.35 -11.72
C THR A 122 0.80 -9.15 -12.93
N ARG A 123 -0.51 -9.16 -12.69
CA ARG A 123 -1.54 -9.02 -13.71
C ARG A 123 -2.31 -7.73 -13.49
N MET A 124 -2.63 -7.05 -14.58
CA MET A 124 -3.51 -5.91 -14.60
C MET A 124 -4.44 -6.00 -15.80
N SER A 125 -5.73 -5.81 -15.55
CA SER A 125 -6.76 -5.79 -16.59
C SER A 125 -7.42 -4.42 -16.62
N PHE A 126 -7.54 -3.83 -17.80
CA PHE A 126 -8.26 -2.56 -17.97
C PHE A 126 -9.09 -2.58 -19.25
N TRP A 127 -10.12 -1.74 -19.27
CA TRP A 127 -11.10 -1.69 -20.34
C TRP A 127 -10.90 -0.40 -21.13
N LEU A 128 -10.90 -0.51 -22.45
CA LEU A 128 -10.68 0.62 -23.34
C LEU A 128 -11.75 0.65 -24.43
N TYR A 129 -12.41 1.79 -24.56
CA TYR A 129 -13.39 2.03 -25.61
C TYR A 129 -12.72 2.71 -26.81
N ARG A 130 -12.65 2.02 -27.94
CA ARG A 130 -12.09 2.49 -29.21
C ARG A 130 -13.00 2.05 -30.37
N PRO A 131 -13.92 2.91 -30.83
CA PRO A 131 -14.83 2.55 -31.91
C PRO A 131 -14.15 2.47 -33.29
N GLU A 132 -12.98 3.11 -33.45
CA GLU A 132 -12.24 3.20 -34.72
C GLU A 132 -11.27 2.02 -34.98
N SER A 133 -11.07 1.12 -34.01
CA SER A 133 -10.14 -0.01 -34.17
C SER A 133 -10.83 -1.20 -34.83
N THR A 134 -10.22 -1.72 -35.91
CA THR A 134 -10.72 -2.87 -36.67
C THR A 134 -10.70 -4.16 -35.83
N PRO A 135 -11.84 -4.84 -35.62
CA PRO A 135 -11.84 -6.22 -35.14
C PRO A 135 -11.10 -7.10 -36.14
N ARG A 136 -10.12 -7.90 -35.68
CA ARG A 136 -9.42 -8.85 -36.56
C ARG A 136 -10.28 -10.10 -36.70
N GLY A 137 -11.35 -9.97 -37.47
CA GLY A 137 -12.33 -11.04 -37.64
C GLY A 137 -13.30 -10.78 -38.78
N LEU A 138 -12.82 -10.42 -39.97
CA LEU A 138 -13.55 -10.53 -41.25
C LEU A 138 -12.58 -10.27 -42.42
N GLY A 139 -11.52 -11.09 -42.49
CA GLY A 139 -10.70 -11.22 -43.69
C GLY A 139 -11.50 -11.94 -44.77
N VAL A 140 -12.24 -11.17 -45.56
CA VAL A 140 -12.91 -11.59 -46.80
C VAL A 140 -11.91 -12.33 -47.67
N GLY A 141 -12.10 -13.64 -47.81
CA GLY A 141 -11.48 -14.43 -48.87
C GLY A 141 -12.00 -13.92 -50.21
N ARG A 142 -11.21 -13.09 -50.88
CA ARG A 142 -11.44 -12.76 -52.29
C ARG A 142 -11.00 -13.97 -53.12
N ARG A 143 -12.00 -14.63 -53.71
CA ARG A 143 -11.84 -15.46 -54.91
C ARG A 143 -11.45 -14.59 -56.10
#